data_AF-A0A8T4BSX9-F1
#
_entry.id   AF-A0A8T4BSX9-F1
#
_cell.length_a   1.000
_cell.length_b   1.000
_cell.length_c   1.000
_cell.angle_alpha   90.00
_cell.angle_beta   90.00
_cell.angle_gamma   90.00
#
_symmetry.space_group_name_H-M   'P 1'
#
loop_
_entity.id
_entity.type
_entity.pdbx_description
1 polymer ?
#
loop_
_entity_poly.entity_id
_entity_poly.type
_entity_poly.pdbx_seq_one_letter_code
_entity_poly.pdbx_strand_id
1 'polypeptide(L)'
;MTRIIPEKELEKFIKSTGWVPGQEPFKSKTPPITEYKHSSEYGVDDILKGQQFYDDNLPDALQQALDYVGVEGVVASMPYLIAGKSQAGKSNYLWKDWFTALSEENIGVDKSGKFVAAGNPVVVTVHGGGLLTPERIKQAYSEGLINGSAKYSDDEFSNLLEGRLPSGDLIELYSFEKIKEGVSDLSHRFGVVMPYSTAQNTESGYHKKKDFIQNPLVIARAGGIENLEAYFDKAKDSDGEVGNHHPFKNRDASVPQGRVLFLNSNYNGLCGSNNLDSDGRFVGVAPEAP
;
A
#
# COMPACT_ATOMS: atom_id res chain seq x y z
N MET A 1 32.95 21.06 -3.15
CA MET A 1 33.03 22.51 -3.45
C MET A 1 31.97 23.22 -2.64
N THR A 2 32.35 23.94 -1.59
CA THR A 2 31.41 24.71 -0.76
C THR A 2 31.04 25.98 -1.52
N ARG A 3 29.77 26.11 -1.91
CA ARG A 3 29.28 27.27 -2.66
C ARG A 3 29.10 28.42 -1.68
N ILE A 4 30.02 29.40 -1.70
CA ILE A 4 29.91 30.62 -0.91
C ILE A 4 28.84 31.49 -1.58
N ILE A 5 27.72 31.71 -0.89
CA ILE A 5 26.65 32.58 -1.37
C ILE A 5 27.15 34.04 -1.27
N PRO A 6 27.05 34.85 -2.34
CA PRO A 6 27.41 36.25 -2.29
C PRO A 6 26.59 37.00 -1.23
N GLU A 7 27.25 37.83 -0.42
CA GLU A 7 26.69 38.54 0.73
C GLU A 7 25.39 39.31 0.41
N LYS A 8 25.29 39.89 -0.80
CA LYS A 8 24.09 40.60 -1.27
C LYS A 8 22.87 39.69 -1.48
N GLU A 9 23.07 38.43 -1.85
CA GLU A 9 21.97 37.46 -1.98
C GLU A 9 21.49 36.98 -0.61
N LEU A 10 22.43 36.83 0.34
CA LEU A 10 22.12 36.52 1.73
C LEU A 10 21.31 37.64 2.39
N GLU A 11 21.70 38.91 2.19
CA GLU A 11 20.95 40.07 2.71
C GLU A 11 19.53 40.16 2.13
N LYS A 12 19.36 39.83 0.85
CA LYS A 12 18.06 39.85 0.18
C LYS A 12 17.15 38.74 0.70
N PHE A 13 17.70 37.55 0.94
CA PHE A 13 17.01 36.41 1.54
C PHE A 13 16.60 36.70 3.00
N ILE A 14 17.49 37.29 3.80
CA ILE A 14 17.21 37.68 5.19
C ILE A 14 16.08 38.72 5.24
N LYS A 15 16.14 39.75 4.38
CA LYS A 15 15.07 40.77 4.32
C LYS A 15 13.73 40.23 3.85
N SER A 16 13.70 39.26 2.93
CA SER A 16 12.44 38.70 2.42
C SER A 16 11.80 37.68 3.37
N THR A 17 12.60 37.01 4.21
CA THR A 17 12.12 35.95 5.11
C THR A 17 11.95 36.42 6.56
N GLY A 18 12.48 37.58 6.92
CA GLY A 18 12.49 38.06 8.31
C GLY A 18 13.33 37.18 9.25
N TRP A 19 14.19 36.33 8.69
CA TRP A 19 14.98 35.36 9.45
C TRP A 19 16.13 36.03 10.20
N VAL A 20 16.29 35.70 11.48
CA VAL A 20 17.38 36.23 12.33
C VAL A 20 18.43 35.12 12.56
N PRO A 21 19.74 35.41 12.43
CA PRO A 21 20.79 34.43 12.72
C PRO A 21 20.65 33.85 14.13
N GLY A 22 20.51 32.53 14.24
CA GLY A 22 20.27 31.81 15.49
C GLY A 22 18.82 31.35 15.70
N GLN A 23 17.90 31.71 14.81
CA GLN A 23 16.52 31.21 14.81
C GLN A 23 16.48 29.79 14.19
N GLU A 24 15.94 28.81 14.93
CA GLU A 24 15.74 27.45 14.41
C GLU A 24 15.00 27.50 13.07
N PRO A 25 15.37 26.66 12.08
CA PRO A 25 14.65 26.59 10.82
C PRO A 25 13.16 26.32 11.11
N PHE A 26 12.29 27.03 10.38
CA PHE A 26 10.84 26.93 10.51
C PHE A 26 10.41 25.47 10.64
N LYS A 27 9.98 25.07 11.84
CA LYS A 27 9.17 23.86 12.00
C LYS A 27 7.97 24.04 11.09
N SER A 28 7.83 23.21 10.07
CA SER A 28 6.59 23.17 9.31
C SER A 28 5.48 22.98 10.32
N LYS A 29 4.52 23.90 10.34
CA LYS A 29 3.26 23.66 11.05
C LYS A 29 2.49 22.64 10.23
N THR A 30 2.96 21.39 10.25
CA THR A 30 2.11 20.26 9.96
C THR A 30 1.02 20.29 11.01
N PRO A 31 -0.27 20.31 10.64
CA PRO A 31 -1.35 20.14 11.61
C PRO A 31 -1.06 18.90 12.46
N PRO A 32 -1.45 18.87 13.75
CA PRO A 32 -1.33 17.65 14.53
C PRO A 32 -2.09 16.54 13.79
N ILE A 33 -1.35 15.55 13.30
CA ILE A 33 -1.93 14.32 12.78
C ILE A 33 -2.62 13.67 13.97
N THR A 34 -3.95 13.62 13.92
CA THR A 34 -4.76 12.93 14.90
C THR A 34 -4.38 11.45 14.91
N GLU A 35 -4.01 10.96 16.09
CA GLU A 35 -3.69 9.57 16.38
C GLU A 35 -4.82 8.65 15.86
N TYR A 36 -4.55 7.85 14.83
CA TYR A 36 -5.52 6.91 14.27
C TYR A 36 -5.63 5.69 15.21
N LYS A 37 -6.64 5.69 16.08
CA LYS A 37 -7.01 4.51 16.86
C LYS A 37 -7.96 3.63 16.04
N HIS A 38 -7.42 2.59 15.40
CA HIS A 38 -8.24 1.55 14.77
C HIS A 38 -8.96 0.74 15.86
N SER A 39 -10.29 0.76 15.88
CA SER A 39 -11.07 -0.19 16.69
C SER A 39 -11.12 -1.53 15.94
N SER A 40 -11.06 -2.64 16.68
CA SER A 40 -11.16 -4.02 16.15
C SER A 40 -12.59 -4.40 15.73
N GLU A 41 -13.44 -3.42 15.43
CA GLU A 41 -14.88 -3.63 15.30
C GLU A 41 -15.32 -3.99 13.87
N TYR A 42 -14.48 -3.73 12.86
CA TYR A 42 -14.86 -3.92 11.46
C TYR A 42 -14.42 -5.27 10.90
N GLY A 43 -15.42 -6.01 10.43
CA GLY A 43 -15.26 -7.30 9.78
C GLY A 43 -15.50 -7.28 8.27
N VAL A 44 -15.39 -8.46 7.67
CA VAL A 44 -15.68 -8.66 6.25
C VAL A 44 -17.13 -8.31 5.90
N ASP A 45 -18.07 -8.56 6.83
CA ASP A 45 -19.49 -8.26 6.64
C ASP A 45 -19.78 -6.77 6.44
N ASP A 46 -18.95 -5.90 7.04
CA ASP A 46 -19.07 -4.46 6.87
C ASP A 46 -18.58 -4.04 5.48
N ILE A 47 -17.49 -4.67 5.00
CA ILE A 47 -16.98 -4.49 3.64
C ILE A 47 -18.00 -4.95 2.59
N LEU A 48 -18.91 -5.89 2.89
CA LEU A 48 -19.98 -6.28 1.96
C LEU A 48 -21.03 -5.19 1.74
N LYS A 49 -21.04 -4.15 2.59
CA LYS A 49 -21.97 -3.02 2.61
C LYS A 49 -21.27 -1.66 2.48
N GLY A 50 -19.96 -1.66 2.22
CA GLY A 50 -19.15 -0.45 2.17
C GLY A 50 -19.52 0.49 1.02
N GLN A 51 -19.12 1.74 1.15
CA GLN A 51 -19.30 2.77 0.13
C GLN A 51 -18.09 2.80 -0.81
N GLN A 52 -18.36 2.92 -2.12
CA GLN A 52 -17.32 3.04 -3.14
C GLN A 52 -16.95 4.51 -3.37
N PHE A 53 -15.66 4.79 -3.50
CA PHE A 53 -15.11 6.12 -3.78
C PHE A 53 -14.26 6.04 -5.04
N TYR A 54 -14.85 6.45 -6.16
CA TYR A 54 -14.18 6.50 -7.45
C TYR A 54 -13.78 7.93 -7.80
N ASP A 55 -12.56 8.10 -8.32
CA ASP A 55 -12.08 9.34 -8.90
C ASP A 55 -11.09 9.01 -10.04
N ASP A 56 -10.99 9.87 -11.05
CA ASP A 56 -9.97 9.73 -12.10
C ASP A 56 -8.57 10.13 -11.61
N ASN A 57 -8.48 10.66 -10.40
CA ASN A 57 -7.27 10.94 -9.67
C ASN A 57 -7.15 10.04 -8.42
N LEU A 58 -6.25 9.04 -8.46
CA LEU A 58 -6.07 8.06 -7.39
C LEU A 58 -5.94 8.64 -5.96
N PRO A 59 -5.09 9.66 -5.68
CA PRO A 59 -4.99 10.18 -4.32
C PRO A 59 -6.23 10.97 -3.89
N ASP A 60 -7.00 11.54 -4.82
CA ASP A 60 -8.28 12.16 -4.48
C ASP A 60 -9.35 11.12 -4.14
N ALA A 61 -9.42 9.99 -4.87
CA ALA A 61 -10.27 8.86 -4.50
C ALA A 61 -9.92 8.32 -3.10
N LEU A 62 -8.62 8.21 -2.80
CA LEU A 62 -8.15 7.77 -1.49
C LEU A 62 -8.51 8.77 -0.39
N GLN A 63 -8.30 10.07 -0.64
CA GLN A 63 -8.67 11.12 0.32
C GLN A 63 -10.16 11.09 0.64
N GLN A 64 -11.01 10.99 -0.38
CA GLN A 64 -12.47 10.92 -0.19
C GLN A 64 -12.87 9.72 0.68
N ALA A 65 -12.26 8.56 0.46
CA ALA A 65 -12.51 7.38 1.29
C ALA A 65 -12.05 7.59 2.74
N LEU A 66 -10.85 8.16 2.94
CA LEU A 66 -10.32 8.46 4.28
C LEU A 66 -11.16 9.50 5.03
N ASP A 67 -11.60 10.55 4.35
CA ASP A 67 -12.46 11.60 4.91
C ASP A 67 -13.83 11.03 5.32
N TYR A 68 -14.38 10.12 4.51
CA TYR A 68 -15.66 9.47 4.82
C TYR A 68 -15.57 8.56 6.06
N VAL A 69 -14.54 7.72 6.16
CA VAL A 69 -14.43 6.75 7.26
C VAL A 69 -14.02 7.40 8.58
N GLY A 70 -13.39 8.57 8.53
CA GLY A 70 -12.90 9.27 9.71
C GLY A 70 -11.80 8.49 10.45
N VAL A 71 -11.68 8.72 11.77
CA VAL A 71 -10.64 8.09 12.60
C VAL A 71 -11.04 6.71 13.12
N GLU A 72 -12.34 6.40 13.12
CA GLU A 72 -12.88 5.17 13.69
C GLU A 72 -13.22 4.14 12.61
N GLY A 73 -13.49 4.54 11.35
CA GLY A 73 -13.81 3.61 10.27
C GLY A 73 -12.60 3.00 9.55
N VAL A 74 -12.88 2.21 8.51
CA VAL A 74 -11.85 1.48 7.75
C VAL A 74 -12.01 1.61 6.24
N VAL A 75 -10.90 1.82 5.54
CA VAL A 75 -10.82 1.63 4.09
C VAL A 75 -10.30 0.24 3.78
N ALA A 76 -10.99 -0.48 2.90
CA ALA A 76 -10.72 -1.89 2.61
C ALA A 76 -9.30 -2.10 2.07
N SER A 77 -8.52 -2.90 2.80
CA SER A 77 -7.26 -3.46 2.31
C SER A 77 -7.51 -4.68 1.40
N MET A 78 -6.45 -5.16 0.76
CA MET A 78 -6.51 -6.32 -0.14
C MET A 78 -7.05 -7.59 0.57
N PRO A 79 -6.60 -7.95 1.80
CA PRO A 79 -7.21 -9.04 2.56
C PRO A 79 -8.72 -8.90 2.72
N TYR A 80 -9.20 -7.71 3.07
CA TYR A 80 -10.63 -7.42 3.21
C TYR A 80 -11.41 -7.58 1.91
N LEU A 81 -10.88 -7.08 0.80
CA LEU A 81 -11.55 -7.21 -0.49
C LEU A 81 -11.57 -8.66 -0.99
N ILE A 82 -10.50 -9.43 -0.76
CA ILE A 82 -10.42 -10.86 -1.10
C ILE A 82 -11.42 -11.66 -0.27
N ALA A 83 -11.45 -11.44 1.05
CA ALA A 83 -12.41 -12.09 1.94
C ALA A 83 -13.85 -11.67 1.63
N GLY A 84 -14.09 -10.38 1.37
CA GLY A 84 -15.40 -9.87 0.96
C GLY A 84 -15.89 -10.54 -0.32
N LYS A 85 -15.06 -10.61 -1.35
CA LYS A 85 -15.40 -11.34 -2.59
C LYS A 85 -15.59 -12.84 -2.33
N SER A 86 -14.75 -13.48 -1.50
CA SER A 86 -14.87 -14.91 -1.18
C SER A 86 -16.21 -15.26 -0.52
N GLN A 87 -16.83 -14.32 0.21
CA GLN A 87 -18.14 -14.48 0.85
C GLN A 87 -19.31 -13.97 0.00
N ALA A 88 -19.14 -12.87 -0.72
CA ALA A 88 -20.18 -12.24 -1.52
C ALA A 88 -20.72 -13.12 -2.65
N GLY A 89 -22.03 -13.04 -2.92
CA GLY A 89 -22.64 -13.58 -4.13
C GLY A 89 -22.27 -12.74 -5.37
N LYS A 90 -22.24 -13.36 -6.56
CA LYS A 90 -21.85 -12.72 -7.83
C LYS A 90 -22.64 -11.45 -8.21
N SER A 91 -23.82 -11.25 -7.63
CA SER A 91 -24.65 -10.05 -7.82
C SER A 91 -24.27 -8.87 -6.93
N ASN A 92 -23.41 -9.06 -5.92
CA ASN A 92 -22.93 -7.99 -5.04
C ASN A 92 -22.01 -7.02 -5.82
N TYR A 93 -21.95 -5.75 -5.38
CA TYR A 93 -21.15 -4.72 -6.04
C TYR A 93 -19.65 -5.06 -6.09
N LEU A 94 -19.14 -5.80 -5.12
CA LEU A 94 -17.75 -6.28 -5.12
C LEU A 94 -17.42 -7.11 -6.37
N TRP A 95 -18.41 -7.68 -7.06
CA TRP A 95 -18.20 -8.44 -8.30
C TRP A 95 -18.48 -7.66 -9.58
N LYS A 96 -19.04 -6.45 -9.48
CA LYS A 96 -19.41 -5.62 -10.65
C LYS A 96 -18.30 -4.68 -11.09
N ASP A 97 -17.39 -4.40 -10.16
CA ASP A 97 -16.43 -3.31 -10.25
C ASP A 97 -15.01 -3.80 -9.96
N TRP A 98 -14.03 -3.03 -10.43
CA TRP A 98 -12.63 -3.12 -10.03
C TRP A 98 -12.39 -2.18 -8.83
N PHE A 99 -11.38 -2.48 -8.01
CA PHE A 99 -11.06 -1.71 -6.80
C PHE A 99 -9.58 -1.46 -6.66
N THR A 100 -9.24 -0.31 -6.09
CA THR A 100 -7.94 -0.03 -5.47
C THR A 100 -8.03 -0.40 -3.99
N ALA A 101 -7.07 -1.17 -3.51
CA ALA A 101 -6.99 -1.57 -2.12
C ALA A 101 -6.21 -0.53 -1.31
N LEU A 102 -6.56 -0.35 -0.03
CA LEU A 102 -5.65 0.27 0.95
C LEU A 102 -4.52 -0.72 1.32
N SER A 103 -3.79 -1.14 0.31
CA SER A 103 -2.60 -1.98 0.39
C SER A 103 -1.57 -1.51 -0.63
N GLU A 104 -0.31 -1.69 -0.31
CA GLU A 104 0.82 -1.28 -1.16
C GLU A 104 1.92 -2.33 -1.18
N GLU A 105 2.72 -2.32 -2.24
CA GLU A 105 3.94 -3.11 -2.36
C GLU A 105 5.14 -2.19 -2.50
N ASN A 106 6.02 -2.25 -1.52
CA ASN A 106 7.23 -1.44 -1.42
C ASN A 106 8.45 -2.32 -1.61
N ILE A 107 9.34 -1.94 -2.51
CA ILE A 107 10.63 -2.63 -2.70
C ILE A 107 11.77 -1.72 -2.29
N GLY A 108 12.85 -2.34 -1.79
CA GLY A 108 14.05 -1.64 -1.35
C GLY A 108 15.06 -2.61 -0.76
N VAL A 109 16.15 -2.09 -0.20
CA VAL A 109 17.24 -2.90 0.39
C VAL A 109 17.13 -2.95 1.90
N ASP A 110 17.16 -4.15 2.48
CA ASP A 110 17.32 -4.32 3.92
C ASP A 110 18.79 -4.15 4.31
N LYS A 111 19.19 -2.91 4.61
CA LYS A 111 20.56 -2.57 4.99
C LYS A 111 20.97 -3.17 6.33
N SER A 112 20.02 -3.38 7.23
CA SER A 112 20.25 -3.86 8.60
C SER A 112 20.39 -5.38 8.69
N GLY A 113 19.78 -6.09 7.73
CA GLY A 113 19.67 -7.53 7.75
C GLY A 113 18.62 -8.06 8.73
N LYS A 114 17.56 -7.28 8.98
CA LYS A 114 16.49 -7.61 9.94
C LYS A 114 15.60 -8.74 9.44
N PHE A 115 15.33 -8.80 8.13
CA PHE A 115 14.44 -9.78 7.51
C PHE A 115 15.17 -10.71 6.54
N VAL A 116 16.20 -10.21 5.88
CA VAL A 116 17.06 -10.99 4.97
C VAL A 116 18.53 -10.70 5.29
N ALA A 117 19.48 -11.33 4.60
CA ALA A 117 20.88 -10.96 4.79
C ALA A 117 21.10 -9.47 4.42
N ALA A 118 21.88 -8.75 5.24
CA ALA A 118 22.12 -7.33 5.07
C ALA A 118 22.59 -6.98 3.65
N GLY A 119 21.99 -5.94 3.07
CA GLY A 119 22.25 -5.51 1.69
C GLY A 119 21.42 -6.23 0.63
N ASN A 120 20.62 -7.24 1.00
CA ASN A 120 19.71 -7.89 0.06
C ASN A 120 18.39 -7.14 -0.09
N PRO A 121 17.78 -7.18 -1.29
CA PRO A 121 16.51 -6.55 -1.55
C PRO A 121 15.34 -7.35 -0.95
N VAL A 122 14.33 -6.62 -0.49
CA VAL A 122 13.07 -7.14 0.04
C VAL A 122 11.88 -6.48 -0.66
N VAL A 123 10.75 -7.16 -0.61
CA VAL A 123 9.43 -6.54 -0.82
C VAL A 123 8.67 -6.56 0.50
N VAL A 124 8.01 -5.44 0.80
CA VAL A 124 7.12 -5.24 1.93
C VAL A 124 5.73 -4.97 1.38
N THR A 125 4.81 -5.92 1.57
CA THR A 125 3.39 -5.74 1.27
C THR A 125 2.71 -5.19 2.51
N VAL A 126 2.26 -3.94 2.49
CA VAL A 126 1.56 -3.31 3.62
C VAL A 126 0.06 -3.33 3.37
N HIS A 127 -0.71 -3.63 4.41
CA HIS A 127 -2.17 -3.61 4.43
C HIS A 127 -2.66 -2.56 5.42
N GLY A 128 -3.79 -1.91 5.14
CA GLY A 128 -4.41 -0.94 6.05
C GLY A 128 -3.76 0.45 6.06
N GLY A 129 -2.94 0.75 5.04
CA GLY A 129 -2.28 2.04 4.84
C GLY A 129 -0.82 2.04 5.30
N GLY A 130 0.07 2.56 4.45
CA GLY A 130 1.52 2.57 4.67
C GLY A 130 2.16 3.90 4.29
N LEU A 131 3.19 3.86 3.44
CA LEU A 131 3.92 5.04 2.97
C LEU A 131 3.08 5.89 2.01
N LEU A 132 2.22 5.29 1.20
CA LEU A 132 1.46 5.95 0.13
C LEU A 132 0.16 6.60 0.65
N THR A 133 0.30 7.66 1.44
CA THR A 133 -0.82 8.56 1.77
C THR A 133 -1.23 9.39 0.55
N PRO A 134 -2.43 10.01 0.52
CA PRO A 134 -2.82 10.94 -0.54
C PRO A 134 -1.76 12.02 -0.81
N GLU A 135 -1.22 12.62 0.24
CA GLU A 135 -0.19 13.65 0.16
C GLU A 135 1.10 13.09 -0.41
N ARG A 136 1.51 11.89 0.02
CA ARG A 136 2.76 11.27 -0.44
C ARG A 136 2.69 10.89 -1.92
N ILE A 137 1.53 10.43 -2.38
CA ILE A 137 1.26 10.12 -3.80
C ILE A 137 1.29 11.42 -4.63
N LYS A 138 0.61 12.48 -4.17
CA LYS A 138 0.65 13.80 -4.82
C LYS A 138 2.08 14.36 -4.89
N GLN A 139 2.86 14.19 -3.81
CA GLN A 139 4.28 14.53 -3.79
C GLN A 139 5.06 13.71 -4.84
N ALA A 140 4.83 12.41 -4.94
CA ALA A 140 5.49 11.55 -5.93
C ALA A 140 5.22 11.99 -7.38
N TYR A 141 4.05 12.54 -7.68
CA TYR A 141 3.77 13.12 -9.01
C TYR A 141 4.68 14.30 -9.31
N SER A 142 4.89 15.17 -8.33
CA SER A 142 5.77 16.34 -8.47
C SER A 142 7.26 15.96 -8.56
N GLU A 143 7.65 14.86 -7.91
CA GLU A 143 9.02 14.30 -7.95
C GLU A 143 9.30 13.50 -9.23
N GLY A 144 8.23 13.07 -9.90
CA GLY A 144 8.28 12.15 -11.04
C GLY A 144 8.21 10.69 -10.60
N LEU A 145 7.35 9.92 -11.27
CA LEU A 145 7.21 8.48 -11.02
C LEU A 145 8.32 7.68 -11.72
N ILE A 146 8.79 6.62 -11.07
CA ILE A 146 9.71 5.64 -11.66
C ILE A 146 8.90 4.40 -12.04
N ASN A 147 8.70 4.15 -13.33
CA ASN A 147 7.90 3.03 -13.83
C ASN A 147 6.51 2.95 -13.15
N GLY A 148 5.84 4.11 -13.04
CA GLY A 148 4.53 4.24 -12.41
C GLY A 148 4.53 4.10 -10.88
N SER A 149 5.69 4.10 -10.22
CA SER A 149 5.82 3.96 -8.76
C SER A 149 6.33 5.25 -8.12
N ALA A 150 5.95 5.47 -6.86
CA ALA A 150 6.56 6.52 -6.05
C ALA A 150 7.99 6.10 -5.71
N LYS A 151 8.94 7.01 -5.90
CA LYS A 151 10.31 6.85 -5.42
C LYS A 151 10.36 7.24 -3.95
N TYR A 152 10.96 6.41 -3.12
CA TYR A 152 11.23 6.74 -1.71
C TYR A 152 12.68 7.11 -1.49
N SER A 153 12.91 7.87 -0.44
CA SER A 153 14.22 8.00 0.18
C SER A 153 14.60 6.71 0.91
N ASP A 154 15.90 6.54 1.14
CA ASP A 154 16.42 5.44 1.94
C ASP A 154 15.88 5.45 3.38
N ASP A 155 15.64 6.64 3.93
CA ASP A 155 15.12 6.81 5.29
C ASP A 155 13.64 6.42 5.38
N GLU A 156 12.80 6.80 4.40
CA GLU A 156 11.40 6.34 4.33
C GLU A 156 11.32 4.81 4.33
N PHE A 157 12.14 4.16 3.51
CA PHE A 157 12.13 2.70 3.42
C PHE A 157 12.75 2.02 4.65
N SER A 158 13.82 2.59 5.21
CA SER A 158 14.43 2.07 6.44
C SER A 158 13.47 2.18 7.63
N ASN A 159 12.77 3.31 7.76
CA ASN A 159 11.70 3.50 8.74
C ASN A 159 10.57 2.49 8.55
N LEU A 160 10.16 2.22 7.31
CA LEU A 160 9.17 1.19 7.02
C LEU A 160 9.64 -0.18 7.54
N LEU A 161 10.91 -0.58 7.32
CA LEU A 161 11.46 -1.85 7.85
C LEU A 161 11.54 -1.89 9.38
N GLU A 162 11.54 -0.74 10.04
CA GLU A 162 11.39 -0.63 11.50
C GLU A 162 9.92 -0.71 11.95
N GLY A 163 8.98 -0.71 11.01
CA GLY A 163 7.54 -0.67 11.26
C GLY A 163 7.02 0.76 11.50
N ARG A 164 7.80 1.80 11.21
CA ARG A 164 7.42 3.20 11.45
C ARG A 164 6.84 3.83 10.20
N LEU A 165 5.62 4.35 10.30
CA LEU A 165 4.93 5.05 9.23
C LEU A 165 5.17 6.58 9.25
N PRO A 166 4.86 7.30 8.15
CA PRO A 166 5.01 8.76 8.11
C PRO A 166 4.13 9.50 9.13
N SER A 167 3.00 8.91 9.53
CA SER A 167 2.15 9.43 10.61
C SER A 167 2.80 9.38 11.99
N GLY A 168 3.88 8.60 12.15
CA GLY A 168 4.48 8.28 13.44
C GLY A 168 3.95 6.97 14.03
N ASP A 169 2.86 6.41 13.49
CA ASP A 169 2.29 5.14 13.92
C ASP A 169 3.29 3.99 13.70
N LEU A 170 3.13 2.94 14.52
CA LEU A 170 3.85 1.69 14.36
C LEU A 170 2.94 0.61 13.76
N ILE A 171 3.49 -0.17 12.84
CA ILE A 171 2.86 -1.37 12.29
C ILE A 171 3.71 -2.59 12.59
N GLU A 172 3.02 -3.71 12.77
CA GLU A 172 3.70 -4.99 12.90
C GLU A 172 4.12 -5.50 11.52
N LEU A 173 5.36 -5.97 11.42
CA LEU A 173 5.90 -6.59 10.23
C LEU A 173 6.12 -8.09 10.48
N TYR A 174 5.55 -8.89 9.61
CA TYR A 174 5.62 -10.34 9.64
C TYR A 174 6.49 -10.84 8.50
N SER A 175 7.29 -11.89 8.75
CA SER A 175 7.90 -12.62 7.65
C SER A 175 6.82 -13.35 6.85
N PHE A 176 7.06 -13.53 5.55
CA PHE A 176 6.16 -14.30 4.70
C PHE A 176 5.88 -15.71 5.23
N GLU A 177 6.89 -16.41 5.75
CA GLU A 177 6.69 -17.76 6.30
C GLU A 177 5.71 -17.75 7.48
N LYS A 178 5.78 -16.73 8.36
CA LYS A 178 4.85 -16.59 9.49
C LYS A 178 3.42 -16.35 9.00
N ILE A 179 3.21 -15.53 7.97
CA ILE A 179 1.89 -15.30 7.37
C ILE A 179 1.36 -16.56 6.68
N LYS A 180 2.24 -17.32 6.03
CA LYS A 180 1.88 -18.57 5.35
C LYS A 180 1.48 -19.68 6.32
N GLU A 181 2.10 -19.75 7.49
CA GLU A 181 1.74 -20.66 8.58
C GLU A 181 0.39 -20.31 9.22
N GLY A 182 -0.07 -19.07 9.04
CA GLY A 182 -1.29 -18.52 9.64
C GLY A 182 -0.97 -17.74 10.92
N VAL A 183 -1.50 -16.53 10.99
CA VAL A 183 -1.40 -15.67 12.18
C VAL A 183 -2.81 -15.33 12.62
N SER A 184 -3.17 -15.71 13.85
CA SER A 184 -4.44 -15.30 14.43
C SER A 184 -4.39 -13.81 14.79
N ASP A 185 -5.55 -13.17 14.74
CA ASP A 185 -5.75 -11.80 15.26
C ASP A 185 -4.83 -10.75 14.62
N LEU A 186 -4.53 -10.91 13.32
CA LEU A 186 -3.85 -9.88 12.55
C LEU A 186 -4.64 -8.57 12.65
N SER A 187 -3.94 -7.51 13.04
CA SER A 187 -4.52 -6.16 13.03
C SER A 187 -4.94 -5.77 11.61
N HIS A 188 -5.81 -4.76 11.49
CA HIS A 188 -6.21 -4.24 10.17
C HIS A 188 -5.06 -3.63 9.39
N ARG A 189 -3.98 -3.25 10.09
CA ARG A 189 -2.79 -2.60 9.54
C ARG A 189 -1.52 -3.33 9.94
N PHE A 190 -0.94 -4.05 8.97
CA PHE A 190 0.28 -4.84 9.15
C PHE A 190 1.05 -4.91 7.84
N GLY A 191 2.30 -5.36 7.91
CA GLY A 191 3.13 -5.62 6.73
C GLY A 191 3.63 -7.06 6.65
N VAL A 192 3.81 -7.54 5.43
CA VAL A 192 4.40 -8.84 5.10
C VAL A 192 5.70 -8.62 4.36
N VAL A 193 6.80 -9.18 4.87
CA VAL A 193 8.14 -9.02 4.32
C VAL A 193 8.62 -10.34 3.72
N MET A 194 9.11 -10.31 2.48
CA MET A 194 9.78 -11.44 1.85
C MET A 194 11.03 -11.00 1.08
N PRO A 195 11.98 -11.91 0.83
CA PRO A 195 13.06 -11.66 -0.11
C PRO A 195 12.50 -11.21 -1.46
N TYR A 196 13.07 -10.16 -2.05
CA TYR A 196 12.59 -9.66 -3.34
C TYR A 196 12.72 -10.73 -4.45
N SER A 197 13.75 -11.57 -4.37
CA SER A 197 13.94 -12.71 -5.29
C SER A 197 12.77 -13.69 -5.26
N THR A 198 12.13 -13.89 -4.11
CA THR A 198 10.92 -14.73 -4.01
C THR A 198 9.81 -14.16 -4.89
N ALA A 199 9.54 -12.86 -4.79
CA ALA A 199 8.54 -12.17 -5.59
C ALA A 199 8.93 -12.03 -7.08
N GLN A 200 10.22 -11.93 -7.40
CA GLN A 200 10.69 -11.90 -8.80
C GLN A 200 10.49 -13.24 -9.51
N ASN A 201 10.60 -14.33 -8.76
CA ASN A 201 10.51 -15.69 -9.27
C ASN A 201 9.07 -16.20 -9.38
N THR A 202 8.08 -15.49 -8.83
CA THR A 202 6.68 -15.80 -9.10
C THR A 202 6.34 -15.47 -10.54
N GLU A 203 5.47 -16.29 -11.12
CA GLU A 203 4.87 -15.95 -12.41
C GLU A 203 3.91 -14.76 -12.23
N SER A 204 3.96 -13.85 -13.20
CA SER A 204 3.05 -12.71 -13.32
C SER A 204 2.14 -12.95 -14.51
N GLY A 205 0.87 -13.26 -14.26
CA GLY A 205 -0.06 -13.62 -15.32
C GLY A 205 -1.31 -14.27 -14.76
N TYR A 206 -1.93 -15.12 -15.58
CA TYR A 206 -3.07 -15.92 -15.20
C TYR A 206 -2.61 -17.25 -14.62
N HIS A 207 -3.28 -17.70 -13.54
CA HIS A 207 -2.90 -18.91 -12.83
C HIS A 207 -4.09 -19.85 -12.67
N LYS A 208 -3.83 -21.16 -12.76
CA LYS A 208 -4.76 -22.20 -12.29
C LYS A 208 -4.77 -22.26 -10.77
N LYS A 209 -5.81 -22.88 -10.20
CA LYS A 209 -6.08 -22.91 -8.74
C LYS A 209 -4.84 -23.24 -7.91
N LYS A 210 -4.16 -24.35 -8.23
CA LYS A 210 -3.01 -24.84 -7.47
C LYS A 210 -1.89 -23.79 -7.41
N ASP A 211 -1.53 -23.23 -8.56
CA ASP A 211 -0.44 -22.27 -8.65
C ASP A 211 -0.82 -20.94 -8.01
N PHE A 212 -2.08 -20.52 -8.15
CA PHE A 212 -2.59 -19.29 -7.55
C PHE A 212 -2.55 -19.34 -6.01
N ILE A 213 -3.12 -20.37 -5.39
CA ILE A 213 -3.23 -20.44 -3.92
C ILE A 213 -1.89 -20.72 -3.22
N GLN A 214 -0.90 -21.23 -3.97
CA GLN A 214 0.46 -21.50 -3.49
C GLN A 214 1.45 -20.38 -3.83
N ASN A 215 1.04 -19.39 -4.64
CA ASN A 215 1.90 -18.30 -5.06
C ASN A 215 2.26 -17.41 -3.84
N PRO A 216 3.56 -17.28 -3.49
CA PRO A 216 3.98 -16.48 -2.34
C PRO A 216 3.45 -15.05 -2.34
N LEU A 217 3.39 -14.42 -3.51
CA LEU A 217 2.92 -13.06 -3.64
C LEU A 217 1.40 -12.95 -3.43
N VAL A 218 0.63 -13.92 -3.93
CA VAL A 218 -0.83 -14.00 -3.69
C VAL A 218 -1.11 -14.16 -2.20
N ILE A 219 -0.39 -15.03 -1.51
CA ILE A 219 -0.54 -15.27 -0.07
C ILE A 219 -0.22 -13.98 0.72
N ALA A 220 0.88 -13.29 0.38
CA ALA A 220 1.22 -12.02 1.01
C ALA A 220 0.14 -10.95 0.76
N ARG A 221 -0.33 -10.81 -0.48
CA ARG A 221 -1.40 -9.85 -0.85
C ARG A 221 -2.73 -10.14 -0.14
N ALA A 222 -3.03 -11.39 0.12
CA ALA A 222 -4.23 -11.82 0.82
C ALA A 222 -4.10 -11.79 2.35
N GLY A 223 -2.91 -11.54 2.88
CA GLY A 223 -2.66 -11.57 4.31
C GLY A 223 -2.71 -12.98 4.91
N GLY A 224 -2.59 -14.04 4.10
CA GLY A 224 -2.74 -15.43 4.52
C GLY A 224 -3.41 -16.30 3.46
N ILE A 225 -3.67 -17.57 3.83
CA ILE A 225 -4.23 -18.58 2.91
C ILE A 225 -5.75 -18.74 3.01
N GLU A 226 -6.35 -18.27 4.10
CA GLU A 226 -7.70 -18.64 4.57
C GLU A 226 -8.80 -18.42 3.54
N ASN A 227 -8.71 -17.32 2.79
CA ASN A 227 -9.75 -16.92 1.82
C ASN A 227 -9.41 -17.26 0.37
N LEU A 228 -8.21 -17.78 0.09
CA LEU A 228 -7.71 -17.89 -1.29
C LEU A 228 -8.47 -18.89 -2.14
N GLU A 229 -8.82 -20.06 -1.59
CA GLU A 229 -9.56 -21.07 -2.35
C GLU A 229 -10.96 -20.60 -2.71
N ALA A 230 -11.70 -20.09 -1.73
CA ALA A 230 -13.06 -19.58 -1.92
C ALA A 230 -13.08 -18.36 -2.84
N TYR A 231 -12.08 -17.47 -2.70
CA TYR A 231 -11.89 -16.37 -3.62
C TYR A 231 -11.62 -16.89 -5.04
N PHE A 232 -10.68 -17.82 -5.23
CA PHE A 232 -10.35 -18.36 -6.54
C PHE A 232 -11.57 -18.98 -7.22
N ASP A 233 -12.31 -19.83 -6.50
CA ASP A 233 -13.46 -20.53 -7.07
C ASP A 233 -14.56 -19.59 -7.54
N LYS A 234 -14.68 -18.43 -6.92
CA LYS A 234 -15.55 -17.37 -7.39
C LYS A 234 -14.88 -16.51 -8.47
N ALA A 235 -13.63 -16.14 -8.32
CA ALA A 235 -12.96 -15.15 -9.18
C ALA A 235 -12.58 -15.67 -10.56
N LYS A 236 -12.38 -16.98 -10.70
CA LYS A 236 -11.90 -17.59 -11.94
C LYS A 236 -12.76 -17.21 -13.15
N ASP A 237 -12.09 -16.97 -14.26
CA ASP A 237 -12.72 -16.71 -15.56
C ASP A 237 -13.25 -17.99 -16.22
N SER A 238 -13.67 -17.89 -17.48
CA SER A 238 -14.17 -19.02 -18.28
C SER A 238 -13.12 -20.09 -18.53
N ASP A 239 -11.83 -19.73 -18.51
CA ASP A 239 -10.72 -20.67 -18.68
C ASP A 239 -10.30 -21.30 -17.35
N GLY A 240 -10.94 -20.90 -16.24
CA GLY A 240 -10.65 -21.40 -14.91
C GLY A 240 -9.36 -20.83 -14.34
N GLU A 241 -9.04 -19.59 -14.68
CA GLU A 241 -7.83 -18.88 -14.25
C GLU A 241 -8.16 -17.60 -13.49
N VAL A 242 -7.23 -17.16 -12.63
CA VAL A 242 -7.28 -15.88 -11.93
C VAL A 242 -5.95 -15.15 -12.14
N GLY A 243 -6.02 -13.86 -12.44
CA GLY A 243 -4.84 -13.02 -12.63
C GLY A 243 -4.08 -12.74 -11.33
N ASN A 244 -2.77 -12.75 -11.38
CA ASN A 244 -1.86 -12.19 -10.37
C ASN A 244 -0.70 -11.50 -11.09
N HIS A 245 -0.82 -10.18 -11.27
CA HIS A 245 0.11 -9.40 -12.08
C HIS A 245 1.08 -8.61 -11.20
N HIS A 246 2.36 -8.58 -11.60
CA HIS A 246 3.39 -7.75 -10.98
C HIS A 246 4.56 -7.46 -11.93
N PRO A 247 5.30 -6.35 -11.73
CA PRO A 247 6.41 -5.93 -12.61
C PRO A 247 7.81 -6.27 -12.08
N PHE A 248 7.94 -7.10 -11.04
CA PHE A 248 9.18 -7.26 -10.27
C PHE A 248 10.43 -7.69 -11.07
N LYS A 249 10.29 -8.41 -12.18
CA LYS A 249 11.45 -8.80 -13.01
C LYS A 249 12.20 -7.60 -13.60
N ASN A 250 11.52 -6.47 -13.79
CA ASN A 250 12.05 -5.30 -14.47
C ASN A 250 12.23 -4.08 -13.55
N ARG A 251 12.29 -4.29 -12.22
CA ARG A 251 12.40 -3.20 -11.25
C ARG A 251 13.69 -3.29 -10.46
N ASP A 252 14.36 -2.14 -10.36
CA ASP A 252 15.56 -1.93 -9.57
C ASP A 252 15.19 -1.65 -8.10
N ALA A 253 15.46 -2.63 -7.22
CA ALA A 253 15.22 -2.50 -5.78
C ALA A 253 16.31 -1.71 -5.05
N SER A 254 17.41 -1.32 -5.72
CA SER A 254 18.42 -0.43 -5.13
C SER A 254 17.91 1.00 -4.98
N VAL A 255 16.88 1.37 -5.74
CA VAL A 255 16.10 2.59 -5.56
C VAL A 255 14.80 2.21 -4.86
N PRO A 256 14.59 2.57 -3.58
CA PRO A 256 13.35 2.27 -2.89
C PRO A 256 12.14 2.88 -3.59
N GLN A 257 11.07 2.09 -3.74
CA GLN A 257 9.89 2.52 -4.50
C GLN A 257 8.66 1.66 -4.22
N GLY A 258 7.47 2.21 -4.40
CA GLY A 258 6.24 1.48 -4.12
C GLY A 258 5.03 1.96 -4.90
N ARG A 259 3.97 1.14 -4.84
CA ARG A 259 2.71 1.32 -5.56
C ARG A 259 1.57 0.69 -4.77
N VAL A 260 0.36 1.19 -4.96
CA VAL A 260 -0.84 0.57 -4.39
C VAL A 260 -1.28 -0.65 -5.19
N LEU A 261 -2.08 -1.50 -4.55
CA LEU A 261 -2.62 -2.73 -5.15
C LEU A 261 -4.04 -2.54 -5.66
N PHE A 262 -4.39 -3.32 -6.68
CA PHE A 262 -5.71 -3.32 -7.32
C PHE A 262 -6.29 -4.73 -7.37
N LEU A 263 -7.61 -4.83 -7.25
CA LEU A 263 -8.37 -6.08 -7.33
C LEU A 263 -9.43 -5.98 -8.43
N ASN A 264 -9.47 -6.99 -9.30
CA ASN A 264 -10.43 -7.12 -10.39
C ASN A 264 -10.29 -6.04 -11.48
N SER A 265 -9.04 -5.56 -11.73
CA SER A 265 -8.72 -4.72 -12.91
C SER A 265 -8.85 -5.54 -14.21
N ASN A 266 -8.35 -5.00 -15.35
CA ASN A 266 -8.35 -5.60 -16.70
C ASN A 266 -7.90 -7.08 -16.82
N TYR A 267 -7.52 -7.71 -15.71
CA TYR A 267 -6.95 -9.05 -15.63
C TYR A 267 -7.68 -10.01 -14.66
N ASN A 268 -8.91 -9.69 -14.24
CA ASN A 268 -9.77 -10.58 -13.42
C ASN A 268 -9.08 -11.16 -12.17
N GLY A 269 -8.35 -10.34 -11.41
CA GLY A 269 -7.58 -10.84 -10.27
C GLY A 269 -6.80 -9.77 -9.52
N LEU A 270 -5.65 -10.14 -8.97
CA LEU A 270 -4.80 -9.28 -8.15
C LEU A 270 -3.79 -8.57 -9.05
N CYS A 271 -3.62 -7.26 -8.90
CA CYS A 271 -2.70 -6.47 -9.71
C CYS A 271 -1.85 -5.54 -8.85
N GLY A 272 -0.53 -5.72 -8.94
CA GLY A 272 0.47 -4.76 -8.48
C GLY A 272 1.27 -4.17 -9.65
N SER A 273 0.71 -4.15 -10.87
CA SER A 273 1.38 -3.62 -12.06
C SER A 273 0.86 -2.26 -12.50
N ASN A 274 -0.32 -1.84 -12.04
CA ASN A 274 -0.87 -0.52 -12.35
C ASN A 274 0.05 0.59 -11.84
N ASN A 275 -0.02 1.73 -12.52
CA ASN A 275 0.73 2.92 -12.16
C ASN A 275 -0.04 3.74 -11.13
N LEU A 276 0.67 4.58 -10.37
CA LEU A 276 0.03 5.50 -9.44
C LEU A 276 -0.77 6.60 -10.14
N ASP A 277 -0.41 6.98 -11.37
CA ASP A 277 -1.14 7.99 -12.18
C ASP A 277 -2.42 7.45 -12.85
N SER A 278 -2.97 6.35 -12.33
CA SER A 278 -4.25 5.79 -12.78
C SER A 278 -5.43 6.38 -12.00
N ASP A 279 -6.64 5.95 -12.36
CA ASP A 279 -7.85 6.15 -11.57
C ASP A 279 -7.82 5.32 -10.27
N GLY A 280 -8.62 5.75 -9.29
CA GLY A 280 -8.75 5.07 -8.00
C GLY A 280 -10.19 4.65 -7.73
N ARG A 281 -10.38 3.48 -7.10
CA ARG A 281 -11.69 3.08 -6.55
C ARG A 281 -11.57 2.37 -5.21
N PHE A 282 -11.69 3.11 -4.12
CA PHE A 282 -11.59 2.56 -2.77
C PHE A 282 -12.96 2.17 -2.20
N VAL A 283 -12.97 1.30 -1.18
CA VAL A 283 -14.18 0.96 -0.42
C VAL A 283 -13.98 1.39 1.03
N GLY A 284 -14.85 2.26 1.54
CA GLY A 284 -14.82 2.74 2.92
C GLY A 284 -16.03 2.29 3.73
N VAL A 285 -15.83 2.05 5.02
CA VAL A 285 -16.86 1.80 6.03
C VAL A 285 -16.66 2.77 7.19
N ALA A 286 -17.69 3.54 7.53
CA ALA A 286 -17.68 4.47 8.66
C ALA A 286 -18.43 3.87 9.86
N PRO A 287 -18.17 4.32 11.11
CA PRO A 287 -19.01 4.02 12.26
C PRO A 287 -20.36 4.69 12.03
N GLU A 288 -21.41 3.87 12.00
CA GLU A 288 -22.77 4.27 11.63
C GLU A 288 -22.93 4.63 10.14
N ALA A 289 -23.03 3.60 9.29
CA ALA A 289 -23.84 3.74 8.08
C ALA A 289 -25.32 3.62 8.52
N PRO A 290 -26.15 4.68 8.43
CA PRO A 290 -27.60 4.55 8.66
C PRO A 290 -28.28 3.62 7.66
#